data_AF-A0A512J4J8-F1
#
_entry.id   AF-A0A512J4J8-F1
#
_cell.length_a   1.000
_cell.length_b   1.000
_cell.length_c   1.000
_cell.angle_alpha   90.00
_cell.angle_beta   90.00
_cell.angle_gamma   90.00
#
_symmetry.space_group_name_H-M   'P 1'
#
loop_
_entity.id
_entity.type
_entity.pdbx_description
1 polymer ?
#
loop_
_entity_poly.entity_id
_entity_poly.type
_entity_poly.pdbx_seq_one_letter_code
_entity_poly.pdbx_strand_id
1 'polypeptide(L)' 'MARRTRTLIGTIVILAFVMIYAPLAMALADSRIAEAPALVQTVLYCLLGIAWIFPLMPVIRWMERPDP' A
#
# COMPACT_ATOMS: atom_id res chain seq x y z
N MET A 1 14.79 -18.86 -9.37
CA MET A 1 13.83 -18.35 -10.39
C MET A 1 14.51 -17.21 -11.12
N ALA A 2 14.36 -17.08 -12.44
CA ALA A 2 14.99 -15.98 -13.16
C ALA A 2 14.50 -14.62 -12.61
N ARG A 3 15.44 -13.70 -12.37
CA ARG A 3 15.21 -12.33 -11.85
C ARG A 3 14.00 -11.64 -12.47
N ARG A 4 13.80 -11.78 -13.79
CA ARG A 4 12.67 -11.20 -14.55
C ARG A 4 11.30 -11.67 -14.05
N THR A 5 11.12 -12.93 -13.70
CA THR A 5 9.83 -13.47 -13.25
C THR A 5 9.47 -12.94 -11.85
N ARG A 6 10.46 -12.78 -10.97
CA ARG A 6 10.25 -12.20 -9.63
C ARG A 6 9.85 -10.74 -9.70
N THR A 7 10.43 -9.98 -10.63
CA THR A 7 10.04 -8.57 -10.85
C THR A 7 8.62 -8.46 -11.41
N LEU A 8 8.22 -9.32 -12.37
CA LEU A 8 6.87 -9.31 -12.92
C LEU A 8 5.81 -9.65 -11.85
N ILE A 9 6.06 -10.68 -11.04
CA ILE A 9 5.13 -11.07 -9.96
C ILE A 9 5.03 -9.96 -8.92
N GLY A 10 6.16 -9.37 -8.51
CA GLY A 10 6.15 -8.27 -7.55
C GLY A 10 5.37 -7.05 -8.06
N THR A 11 5.52 -6.67 -9.32
CA THR A 11 4.73 -5.59 -9.93
C THR A 11 3.24 -5.90 -9.92
N ILE A 12 2.84 -7.13 -10.28
CA ILE A 12 1.42 -7.54 -10.25
C ILE A 12 0.87 -7.50 -8.83
N VAL A 13 1.63 -7.96 -7.84
CA VAL A 13 1.22 -7.92 -6.42
C VAL A 13 1.04 -6.48 -5.94
N ILE A 14 1.95 -5.57 -6.29
CA ILE A 14 1.83 -4.15 -5.94
C ILE A 14 0.59 -3.54 -6.59
N LEU A 15 0.34 -3.82 -7.87
CA LEU A 15 -0.85 -3.34 -8.58
C LEU A 15 -2.15 -3.86 -7.96
N ALA A 16 -2.22 -5.16 -7.66
CA ALA A 16 -3.37 -5.77 -7.01
C ALA A 16 -3.58 -5.19 -5.61
N PHE A 17 -2.51 -4.97 -4.86
CA PHE A 17 -2.56 -4.33 -3.55
C PHE A 17 -3.13 -2.92 -3.64
N VAL A 18 -2.67 -2.10 -4.59
CA VAL A 18 -3.20 -0.74 -4.81
C VAL A 18 -4.67 -0.77 -5.20
N MET A 19 -5.08 -1.69 -6.08
CA MET A 19 -6.48 -1.84 -6.50
C MET A 19 -7.44 -2.14 -5.33
N ILE A 20 -6.98 -2.86 -4.30
CA ILE A 20 -7.78 -3.17 -3.12
C ILE A 20 -7.66 -2.05 -2.08
N TYR A 21 -6.44 -1.56 -1.86
CA TYR A 21 -6.15 -0.58 -0.83
C TYR A 21 -6.74 0.80 -1.12
N ALA A 22 -6.71 1.26 -2.37
CA ALA A 22 -7.23 2.57 -2.75
C ALA A 22 -8.73 2.75 -2.44
N PRO A 23 -9.64 1.85 -2.87
CA PRO A 23 -11.05 1.98 -2.51
C PRO A 23 -11.31 1.76 -1.02
N LEU A 24 -10.52 0.90 -0.34
CA LEU A 24 -10.62 0.75 1.11
C LEU A 24 -10.24 2.05 1.84
N ALA A 25 -9.17 2.70 1.40
CA ALA A 25 -8.71 3.99 1.91
C ALA A 25 -9.72 5.11 1.67
N MET A 26 -10.32 5.15 0.48
CA MET A 26 -11.40 6.10 0.16
C MET A 26 -12.65 5.84 1.00
N ALA A 27 -13.05 4.59 1.19
CA ALA A 27 -14.20 4.25 2.02
C ALA A 27 -13.96 4.57 3.50
N LEU A 28 -12.76 4.31 4.02
CA LEU A 28 -12.35 4.72 5.38
C LEU A 28 -12.34 6.24 5.55
N ALA A 29 -11.87 6.95 4.52
CA ALA A 29 -11.88 8.40 4.49
C ALA A 29 -13.30 8.98 4.50
N ASP A 30 -14.18 8.44 3.66
CA ASP A 30 -15.55 8.93 3.52
C ASP A 30 -16.40 8.63 4.77
N SER A 31 -16.27 7.43 5.34
CA SER A 31 -17.15 6.97 6.43
C SER A 31 -16.75 7.40 7.84
N ARG A 32 -15.46 7.58 8.13
CA ARG A 32 -14.96 7.86 9.50
C ARG A 32 -14.32 9.23 9.64
N ILE A 33 -13.84 9.80 8.55
CA ILE A 33 -13.07 11.03 8.59
C ILE A 33 -13.93 12.27 8.31
N ALA A 34 -14.99 12.13 7.51
CA ALA A 34 -15.91 13.23 7.19
C ALA A 34 -16.67 13.77 8.42
N GLU A 35 -16.91 12.95 9.44
CA GLU A 35 -17.59 13.35 10.69
C GLU A 35 -16.62 13.85 11.77
N ALA A 36 -15.32 13.68 11.59
CA ALA A 36 -14.29 14.00 12.59
C ALA A 36 -13.70 15.41 12.38
N PRO A 37 -13.19 16.06 13.44
CA PRO A 37 -12.52 17.36 13.31
C PRO A 37 -11.29 17.29 12.39
N ALA A 38 -11.04 18.35 11.63
CA ALA A 38 -10.01 18.45 10.57
C ALA A 38 -8.59 18.00 10.99
N LEU A 39 -8.23 18.16 12.27
CA LEU A 39 -6.98 17.68 12.86
C LEU A 39 -6.89 16.14 12.86
N VAL A 40 -7.96 15.46 13.28
CA VAL A 40 -8.05 13.99 13.29
C VAL A 40 -8.05 13.47 11.86
N GLN A 41 -8.70 14.18 10.94
CA GLN A 41 -8.69 13.89 9.52
C GLN A 41 -7.29 13.90 8.93
N THR A 42 -6.48 14.90 9.27
CA THR A 42 -5.10 14.99 8.78
C THR A 42 -4.24 13.84 9.32
N VAL A 43 -4.36 13.52 10.61
CA VAL A 43 -3.61 12.41 11.23
C VAL A 43 -4.01 11.06 10.63
N LEU A 44 -5.30 10.81 10.44
CA LEU A 44 -5.79 9.56 9.84
C LEU A 44 -5.34 9.42 8.38
N TYR A 45 -5.37 10.49 7.58
CA TYR A 45 -4.83 10.46 6.23
C TYR A 45 -3.32 10.19 6.21
N CYS A 46 -2.55 10.81 7.12
CA CYS A 46 -1.13 10.48 7.26
C CYS A 46 -0.92 9.01 7.64
N LEU A 47 -1.71 8.46 8.56
CA LEU A 47 -1.62 7.06 8.94
C LEU A 47 -2.02 6.11 7.81
N LEU A 48 -3.07 6.41 7.05
CA LEU A 48 -3.45 5.67 5.85
C LEU A 48 -2.35 5.75 4.78
N GLY A 49 -1.72 6.91 4.61
CA GLY A 49 -0.55 7.09 3.75
C GLY A 49 0.75 6.51 4.30
N ILE A 50 0.80 6.00 5.54
CA ILE A 50 1.98 5.30 6.08
C ILE A 50 1.71 3.80 6.15
N ALA A 51 0.47 3.40 6.42
CA ALA A 51 0.04 2.02 6.51
C ALA A 51 0.29 1.25 5.21
N TRP A 52 0.24 1.90 4.04
CA TRP A 52 0.60 1.28 2.75
C TRP A 52 2.10 0.96 2.58
N ILE A 53 3.00 1.56 3.37
CA ILE A 53 4.46 1.31 3.30
C ILE A 53 4.76 -0.07 3.89
N PHE A 54 4.05 -0.44 4.96
CA PHE A 54 4.23 -1.67 5.69
C PHE A 54 4.09 -2.94 4.81
N PRO A 55 3.07 -3.05 3.93
CA PRO A 55 2.97 -4.14 2.97
C PRO A 55 3.85 -3.96 1.73
N LEU A 56 4.16 -2.74 1.27
CA LEU A 56 5.02 -2.55 0.09
C LEU A 56 6.48 -2.91 0.35
N MET A 57 7.01 -2.55 1.52
CA MET A 57 8.43 -2.73 1.86
C MET A 57 8.93 -4.19 1.76
N PRO A 58 8.24 -5.21 2.30
CA PRO A 58 8.65 -6.61 2.13
C PRO A 58 8.51 -7.10 0.69
N VAL A 59 7.50 -6.63 -0.06
CA VAL A 59 7.32 -7.01 -1.48
C VAL A 59 8.46 -6.49 -2.33
N ILE A 60 8.83 -5.21 -2.18
CA ILE A 60 9.95 -4.59 -2.90
C ILE A 60 11.27 -5.27 -2.51
N ARG A 61 11.51 -5.51 -1.22
CA ARG A 61 12.71 -6.23 -0.75
C ARG A 61 12.79 -7.64 -1.31
N TRP A 62 11.65 -8.30 -1.49
CA TRP A 62 11.57 -9.59 -2.15
C TRP A 62 11.79 -9.50 -3.66
N MET A 63 11.47 -8.39 -4.34
CA MET A 63 11.80 -8.18 -5.75
C MET A 63 13.30 -7.92 -5.96
N GLU A 64 13.92 -7.12 -5.08
CA GLU A 64 15.32 -6.73 -5.20
C GLU A 64 16.33 -7.79 -4.73
N ARG A 65 15.88 -8.81 -3.98
CA ARG A 65 16.76 -9.84 -3.43
C ARG A 65 17.65 -10.43 -4.55
N PRO A 66 18.98 -10.33 -4.47
CA PRO A 66 19.89 -10.88 -5.48
C PRO A 66 19.68 -12.39 -5.58
N ASP A 67 19.63 -12.92 -6.80
CA ASP A 67 19.78 -14.37 -7.02
C ASP A 67 21.28 -14.71 -6.80
N PRO A 68 21.62 -15.82 -6.11
CA PRO A 68 23.00 -16.27 -5.95
C PRO A 68 23.63 -16.73 -7.28
#